data_AF-A0A851IC54-F1
#
_entry.id   AF-A0A851IC54-F1
#
_cell.length_a   1.000
_cell.length_b   1.000
_cell.length_c   1.000
_cell.angle_alpha   90.00
_cell.angle_beta   90.00
_cell.angle_gamma   90.00
#
_symmetry.space_group_name_H-M   'P 1'
#
loop_
_entity.id
_entity.type
_entity.pdbx_description
1 polymer ?
#
loop_
_entity_poly.entity_id
_entity_poly.type
_entity_poly.pdbx_seq_one_letter_code
_entity_poly.pdbx_strand_id
1 'polypeptide(L)' 'MRINLRTFGMLTMLLTAVGFVLGLSTIFEFRILGLALLGLGIYLFHLLGEEKKRLRKRQDFYQRVGRLIAARLDA' A
#
# COMPACT_ATOMS: atom_id res chain seq x y z
N MET A 1 -5.96 15.60 -0.97
CA MET A 1 -5.85 14.70 -2.14
C MET A 1 -6.11 13.27 -1.68
N ARG A 2 -7.30 12.68 -1.91
CA ARG A 2 -7.55 11.26 -1.60
C ARG A 2 -7.01 10.42 -2.75
N ILE A 3 -5.71 10.14 -2.76
CA ILE A 3 -5.19 9.09 -3.64
C ILE A 3 -5.79 7.78 -3.14
N ASN A 4 -6.54 7.09 -4.00
CA ASN A 4 -7.15 5.81 -3.66
C ASN A 4 -6.01 4.80 -3.38
N LEU A 5 -6.06 4.06 -2.26
CA LEU A 5 -5.05 3.06 -1.89
C LEU A 5 -4.76 2.08 -3.03
N ARG A 6 -5.76 1.81 -3.87
CA ARG A 6 -5.63 0.97 -5.06
C ARG A 6 -4.72 1.60 -6.12
N THR A 7 -4.92 2.89 -6.42
CA THR A 7 -4.10 3.64 -7.37
C THR A 7 -2.68 3.79 -6.86
N PHE A 8 -2.51 4.06 -5.57
CA PHE A 8 -1.19 4.14 -4.95
C PHE A 8 -0.46 2.79 -5.03
N GLY A 9 -1.14 1.68 -4.72
CA GLY A 9 -0.58 0.33 -4.87
C GLY A 9 -0.20 -0.02 -6.31
N MET A 10 -1.00 0.39 -7.31
CA MET A 10 -0.66 0.21 -8.72
C MET A 10 0.59 1.00 -9.11
N LEU A 11 0.70 2.26 -8.69
CA LEU A 11 1.88 3.09 -8.94
C LEU A 11 3.13 2.50 -8.28
N THR A 12 3.02 2.04 -7.02
CA THR A 12 4.12 1.37 -6.33
C THR A 12 4.56 0.12 -7.09
N MET A 13 3.62 -0.71 -7.54
CA MET A 13 3.94 -1.93 -8.29
C MET A 13 4.63 -1.62 -9.62
N LEU A 14 4.14 -0.62 -10.37
CA LEU A 14 4.76 -0.15 -11.60
C LEU A 14 6.19 0.34 -11.36
N LEU A 15 6.38 1.17 -10.32
CA LEU A 15 7.68 1.72 -9.95
C LEU A 15 8.69 0.61 -9.60
N THR A 16 8.26 -0.38 -8.81
CA THR A 16 9.09 -1.53 -8.45
C THR A 16 9.43 -2.38 -9.68
N ALA A 17 8.49 -2.58 -10.61
CA ALA A 17 8.75 -3.31 -11.85
C ALA A 17 9.78 -2.58 -12.73
N VAL A 18 9.68 -1.25 -12.86
CA VAL A 18 10.68 -0.44 -13.57
C VAL A 18 12.04 -0.52 -12.87
N GLY A 19 12.07 -0.40 -11.54
CA GLY A 19 13.28 -0.55 -10.75
C GLY A 19 13.94 -1.92 -10.93
N PHE A 20 13.14 -2.99 -11.00
CA PHE A 20 13.63 -4.34 -11.27
C PHE A 20 14.30 -4.45 -12.64
N VAL A 21 13.63 -3.95 -13.70
CA VAL A 21 14.18 -3.98 -15.06
C VAL A 21 15.48 -3.16 -15.15
N LEU A 22 15.51 -1.96 -14.57
CA LEU A 22 16.71 -1.13 -14.54
C LEU A 22 17.83 -1.78 -13.71
N GLY A 23 17.49 -2.47 -12.62
CA GLY A 23 18.43 -3.20 -11.77
C GLY A 23 19.10 -4.39 -12.46
N LEU A 24 18.51 -4.91 -13.53
CA LEU A 24 19.09 -5.95 -14.38
C LEU A 24 19.96 -5.40 -15.52
N SER A 25 20.02 -4.07 -15.68
CA SER A 25 20.83 -3.45 -16.71
C SER A 25 22.32 -3.70 -16.51
N THR A 26 23.04 -3.88 -17.61
CA THR A 26 24.51 -4.00 -17.65
C THR A 26 25.21 -2.65 -17.40
N ILE A 27 24.48 -1.54 -17.57
CA ILE A 27 24.98 -0.19 -17.33
C ILE A 27 24.90 0.10 -15.83
N PHE A 28 26.06 0.37 -15.22
CA PHE A 28 26.21 0.53 -13.77
C PHE A 28 25.30 1.62 -13.18
N GLU A 29 25.16 2.75 -13.87
CA GLU A 29 24.34 3.89 -13.45
C GLU A 29 22.85 3.51 -13.37
N PHE A 30 22.34 2.86 -14.42
CA PHE A 30 20.95 2.36 -14.43
C PHE A 30 20.73 1.26 -13.39
N ARG A 31 21.73 0.41 -13.15
CA ARG A 31 21.65 -0.62 -12.12
C ARG A 31 21.50 -0.03 -10.73
N ILE A 32 22.29 0.99 -10.36
CA ILE A 32 22.17 1.68 -9.07
C ILE A 32 20.79 2.34 -8.94
N LEU A 33 20.35 3.04 -9.99
CA LEU A 33 19.02 3.66 -10.01
C LEU A 33 17.91 2.62 -9.83
N GLY A 34 18.03 1.46 -10.49
CA GLY A 34 17.10 0.35 -10.35
C GLY A 34 17.05 -0.21 -8.94
N LEU A 35 18.22 -0.44 -8.31
CA LEU A 35 18.31 -0.90 -6.92
C LEU A 35 17.72 0.12 -5.92
N ALA A 36 17.96 1.42 -6.15
CA ALA A 36 17.37 2.47 -5.34
C ALA A 36 15.84 2.51 -5.47
N LEU A 37 15.31 2.36 -6.70
CA LEU A 37 13.88 2.28 -6.98
C LEU A 37 13.24 1.04 -6.34
N LEU A 38 13.94 -0.10 -6.31
CA LEU A 38 13.47 -1.30 -5.61
C LEU A 38 13.35 -1.07 -4.11
N GLY A 39 14.37 -0.45 -3.49
CA GLY A 39 14.33 -0.08 -2.08
C GLY A 39 13.16 0.85 -1.75
N LEU A 40 12.94 1.87 -2.59
CA LEU A 40 11.81 2.78 -2.46
C LEU A 40 10.46 2.05 -2.63
N GLY A 41 10.36 1.14 -3.60
CA GLY A 41 9.17 0.33 -3.83
C GLY A 41 8.79 -0.53 -2.62
N ILE A 42 9.78 -1.18 -1.98
CA ILE A 42 9.57 -1.96 -0.76
C ILE A 42 9.06 -1.07 0.38
N TYR A 43 9.66 0.11 0.57
CA TYR A 43 9.23 1.07 1.58
C TYR A 43 7.77 1.52 1.37
N LEU A 44 7.39 1.82 0.13
CA LEU A 44 6.02 2.22 -0.21
C LEU A 44 5.02 1.08 0.03
N PHE A 45 5.40 -0.17 -0.27
CA PHE A 45 4.59 -1.35 0.06
C PHE A 45 4.39 -1.53 1.57
N HIS A 46 5.44 -1.28 2.36
CA HIS A 46 5.33 -1.30 3.82
C HIS A 46 4.32 -0.27 4.32
N LEU A 47 4.42 0.97 3.83
CA LEU A 47 3.51 2.07 4.20
C LEU A 47 2.05 1.75 3.83
N LEU A 48 1.82 1.19 2.63
CA LEU A 48 0.52 0.66 2.18
C LEU A 48 -0.05 -0.38 3.13
N GLY A 49 0.81 -1.29 3.62
CA GLY A 49 0.44 -2.31 4.58
C GLY A 49 -0.02 -1.71 5.91
N GLU A 50 0.69 -0.71 6.41
CA GLU A 50 0.30 0.01 7.63
C GLU A 50 -1.03 0.75 7.48
N GLU A 51 -1.25 1.45 6.36
CA GLU A 51 -2.51 2.12 6.10
C GLU A 51 -3.68 1.14 6.01
N LYS A 52 -3.51 0.00 5.32
CA LYS A 52 -4.51 -1.07 5.30
C LYS A 52 -4.82 -1.59 6.70
N LYS A 53 -3.81 -1.78 7.55
CA LYS A 53 -4.01 -2.19 8.95
C LYS A 53 -4.80 -1.13 9.74
N ARG A 54 -4.50 0.16 9.56
CA ARG A 54 -5.26 1.26 10.20
C ARG A 54 -6.72 1.29 9.73
N LEU A 55 -6.96 1.09 8.44
CA LEU A 55 -8.31 1.04 7.86
C LEU A 55 -9.10 -0.18 8.36
N ARG A 56 -8.49 -1.36 8.42
CA ARG A 56 -9.12 -2.57 8.99
C ARG A 56 -9.55 -2.35 10.44
N LYS A 57 -8.65 -1.81 11.29
CA LYS A 57 -8.99 -1.50 12.69
C LYS A 57 -10.19 -0.56 12.82
N ARG A 58 -10.31 0.43 11.92
CA ARG A 58 -11.48 1.33 11.87
C ARG A 58 -12.74 0.58 11.43
N GLN A 59 -12.67 -0.25 10.38
CA GLN A 59 -13.80 -1.06 9.94
C GLN A 59 -14.28 -2.01 11.05
N ASP A 60 -13.38 -2.69 11.75
CA ASP A 60 -13.71 -3.60 12.86
C ASP A 60 -14.38 -2.86 14.02
N PHE A 61 -13.99 -1.60 14.25
CA PHE A 61 -14.65 -0.74 15.24
C PHE A 61 -16.06 -0.36 14.79
N TYR A 62 -16.23 0.14 13.56
CA TYR A 62 -17.55 0.50 13.04
C TYR A 62 -18.50 -0.69 12.93
N GLN A 63 -18.01 -1.88 12.58
CA GLN A 63 -18.81 -3.11 12.56
C GLN A 63 -19.25 -3.53 13.97
N ARG A 64 -18.43 -3.31 15.00
CA ARG A 64 -18.82 -3.55 16.39
C ARG A 64 -19.89 -2.58 16.86
N VAL A 65 -19.71 -1.29 16.57
CA VAL A 65 -20.70 -0.25 16.90
C VAL A 65 -22.02 -0.48 16.15
N GLY A 66 -21.97 -0.80 14.85
CA GLY A 66 -23.15 -1.07 14.04
C GLY A 66 -23.97 -2.26 14.58
N ARG A 67 -23.30 -3.33 15.03
CA ARG A 67 -23.97 -4.48 15.67
C ARG A 67 -24.64 -4.09 17.00
N LEU A 68 -24.00 -3.25 17.81
CA LEU A 68 -24.58 -2.76 19.08
C LEU A 68 -25.82 -1.88 18.85
N ILE A 69 -25.78 -1.02 17.81
CA ILE A 69 -26.92 -0.17 17.46
C ILE A 69 -28.06 -1.02 16.89
N ALA A 70 -27.78 -1.97 16.00
CA ALA A 70 -28.79 -2.89 15.47
C ALA A 70 -29.48 -3.69 16.59
N ALA A 71 -28.71 -4.25 17.52
CA ALA A 71 -29.26 -4.98 18.68
C ALA A 71 -30.11 -4.12 19.63
N ARG A 72 -29.95 -2.79 19.59
CA ARG A 72 -30.75 -1.83 20.36
C ARG A 72 -32.00 -1.33 19.63
N LEU A 73 -32.06 -1.49 18.30
CA LEU A 73 -33.19 -1.11 17.46
C LEU A 73 -34.20 -2.26 17.29
N ASP A 74 -33.75 -3.50 17.43
CA ASP A 74 -34.59 -4.70 17.40
C ASP A 74 -35.20 -5.07 18.79
N ALA A 75 -34.98 -4.24 19.81
CA ALA A 75 -35.50 -4.41 21.18
C ALA A 75 -36.45 -3.25 21.56
#